data_AF-A0A923ZR34-F1
#
_entry.id   AF-A0A923ZR34-F1
#
_cell.length_a   1.000
_cell.length_b   1.000
_cell.length_c   1.000
_cell.angle_alpha   90.00
_cell.angle_beta   90.00
_cell.angle_gamma   90.00
#
_symmetry.space_group_name_H-M   'P 1'
#
loop_
_entity.id
_entity.type
_entity.pdbx_description
1 polymer ?
#
loop_
_entity_poly.entity_id
_entity_poly.type
_entity_poly.pdbx_seq_one_letter_code
_entity_poly.pdbx_strand_id
1 'polypeptide(L)' 'MIIKIIQSSGKTETVQLPVEIWHRGGTWVYRYASTNKIDKVILDPDKVLPDVDRKNNEWNSSK' A
#
# COMPACT_ATOMS: atom_id res chain seq x y z
N MET A 1 -5.57 -7.24 -4.07
CA MET A 1 -4.29 -6.49 -4.09
C MET A 1 -3.72 -6.52 -2.69
N ILE A 2 -2.41 -6.70 -2.54
CA ILE A 2 -1.75 -6.64 -1.22
C ILE A 2 -1.00 -5.33 -1.09
N ILE A 3 -1.04 -4.74 0.10
CA ILE A 3 -0.35 -3.49 0.45
C ILE A 3 0.48 -3.77 1.68
N LYS A 4 1.75 -3.34 1.67
CA LYS A 4 2.63 -3.37 2.82
C LYS A 4 2.80 -1.96 3.37
N ILE A 5 2.57 -1.79 4.66
CA ILE A 5 2.64 -0.52 5.38
C ILE A 5 3.75 -0.63 6.42
N ILE A 6 4.69 0.30 6.39
CA ILE A 6 5.82 0.38 7.33
C ILE A 6 5.66 1.67 8.13
N GLN A 7 5.65 1.53 9.45
CA GLN A 7 5.53 2.63 10.40
C GLN A 7 6.90 3.05 10.95
N SER A 8 6.96 4.28 11.48
CA SER A 8 8.16 4.84 12.11
C SER A 8 8.62 4.13 13.38
N SER A 9 7.76 3.31 13.97
CA SER A 9 8.12 2.41 15.07
C SER A 9 8.87 1.15 14.61
N GLY A 10 9.04 0.95 13.30
CA GLY A 10 9.55 -0.28 12.70
C GLY A 10 8.47 -1.36 12.49
N LYS A 11 7.23 -1.11 12.96
CA LYS A 11 6.11 -2.04 12.75
C LYS A 11 5.77 -2.12 11.26
N THR A 12 5.64 -3.34 10.77
CA THR A 12 5.24 -3.63 9.39
C THR A 12 3.94 -4.41 9.40
N GLU A 13 2.98 -3.99 8.58
CA GLU A 13 1.71 -4.68 8.40
C GLU A 13 1.43 -4.93 6.92
N THR A 14 0.80 -6.06 6.63
CA THR A 14 0.35 -6.41 5.28
C THR A 14 -1.18 -6.43 5.28
N VAL A 15 -1.76 -5.66 4.37
CA VAL A 15 -3.20 -5.55 4.20
C VAL A 15 -3.57 -6.12 2.84
N GLN A 16 -4.47 -7.10 2.83
CA GLN A 16 -5.08 -7.58 1.60
C GLN A 16 -6.36 -6.80 1.34
N LEU A 17 -6.36 -6.00 0.28
CA LEU A 17 -7.56 -5.30 -0.16
C LEU A 17 -8.50 -6.23 -0.95
N PRO A 18 -9.82 -6.08 -0.75
CA PRO A 18 -10.82 -6.89 -1.45
C PRO A 18 -10.82 -6.59 -2.95
N VAL A 19 -11.34 -7.55 -3.72
CA VAL A 19 -11.40 -7.43 -5.19
C VAL A 19 -12.33 -6.30 -5.66
N GLU A 20 -13.29 -5.88 -4.84
CA GLU A 20 -14.26 -4.84 -5.18
C GLU A 20 -13.63 -3.48 -5.50
N ILE A 21 -12.43 -3.20 -5.00
CA ILE A 21 -11.73 -1.93 -5.26
C ILE A 21 -11.42 -1.75 -6.75
N TRP A 22 -11.27 -2.84 -7.51
CA TRP A 22 -10.97 -2.81 -8.94
C TRP A 22 -12.19 -2.43 -9.77
N HIS A 23 -13.39 -2.58 -9.21
CA HIS A 23 -14.63 -2.40 -9.95
C HIS A 23 -15.18 -0.97 -9.87
N ARG A 24 -14.69 -0.16 -8.92
CA ARG A 24 -15.28 1.16 -8.58
C ARG A 24 -14.54 2.37 -9.16
N GLY A 25 -13.51 2.18 -9.98
CA GLY A 25 -12.77 3.24 -10.67
C GLY A 25 -11.30 3.36 -10.24
N GLY A 26 -10.63 4.43 -10.67
CA GLY A 26 -9.17 4.61 -10.51
C GLY A 26 -8.69 5.15 -9.16
N THR A 27 -9.60 5.58 -8.28
CA THR A 27 -9.25 6.17 -6.97
C THR A 27 -9.98 5.43 -5.86
N TRP A 28 -9.23 4.99 -4.84
CA TRP A 28 -9.79 4.34 -3.66
C TRP A 28 -9.14 4.84 -2.38
N VAL A 29 -9.92 4.93 -1.31
CA VAL A 29 -9.46 5.43 0.00
C VAL A 29 -9.53 4.30 1.03
N TYR A 30 -8.36 3.96 1.58
CA TYR A 30 -8.23 3.01 2.69
C TYR A 30 -8.01 3.77 4.01
N ARG A 31 -8.83 3.49 5.02
CA ARG A 31 -8.57 3.99 6.38
C ARG A 31 -7.76 2.95 7.15
N TYR A 32 -6.51 3.29 7.44
CA TYR A 32 -5.62 2.47 8.24
C TYR A 32 -5.49 3.05 9.65
N ALA A 33 -5.85 2.25 10.66
CA ALA A 33 -5.73 2.65 12.06
C ALA A 33 -4.26 2.54 12.51
N SER A 34 -3.56 3.67 12.51
CA SER A 34 -2.16 3.74 12.98
C SER A 34 -2.04 4.72 14.15
N THR A 35 -1.32 4.31 15.19
CA THR A 35 -0.88 5.21 16.27
C THR A 35 0.44 5.91 15.94
N ASN A 36 1.21 5.35 15.00
CA ASN A 36 2.53 5.84 14.60
C ASN A 36 2.47 6.47 13.21
N LYS A 37 3.45 7.32 12.89
CA LYS A 37 3.60 7.85 11.53
C LYS A 37 3.89 6.71 10.55
N ILE A 38 3.34 6.82 9.34
CA ILE A 38 3.61 5.89 8.26
C ILE A 38 4.83 6.41 7.51
N ASP A 39 5.86 5.58 7.37
CA ASP A 39 7.10 5.95 6.68
C ASP A 39 7.12 5.46 5.25
N LYS A 40 6.59 4.27 4.99
CA LYS A 40 6.60 3.68 3.66
C LYS A 40 5.33 2.87 3.40
N VAL A 41 4.81 3.00 2.20
CA VAL A 41 3.71 2.16 1.69
C VAL A 41 4.15 1.56 0.36
N ILE A 42 3.96 0.25 0.22
CA ILE A 42 4.30 -0.50 -0.99
C ILE A 42 3.05 -1.22 -1.48
N LEU A 43 2.61 -0.90 -2.68
CA LEU A 43 1.58 -1.65 -3.39
C LEU A 43 2.21 -2.88 -4.05
N ASP A 44 1.52 -4.02 -3.97
CA ASP A 44 1.95 -5.29 -4.56
C ASP A 44 3.42 -5.69 -4.22
N PRO A 45 3.77 -5.81 -2.92
CA PRO A 45 5.13 -6.16 -2.51
C PRO A 45 5.61 -7.51 -3.07
N ASP A 46 4.71 -8.47 -3.29
CA ASP A 46 5.03 -9.80 -3.82
C ASP A 46 5.04 -9.84 -5.36
N LYS A 47 4.79 -8.69 -6.00
CA LYS A 47 4.89 -8.50 -7.45
C LYS A 47 3.97 -9.41 -8.28
N VAL A 48 2.84 -9.82 -7.71
CA VAL A 48 1.90 -10.76 -8.35
C VAL A 48 1.11 -10.12 -9.49
N LEU A 49 1.04 -8.79 -9.55
CA LEU A 49 0.34 -8.09 -10.62
C LEU A 49 1.29 -7.76 -11.79
N PRO A 50 0.82 -7.86 -13.05
CA PRO A 50 1.56 -7.45 -14.23
C PRO A 50 1.55 -5.91 -14.34
N ASP A 51 2.41 -5.27 -13.56
CA ASP A 51 2.58 -3.82 -13.56
C ASP A 51 3.79 -3.40 -14.40
N VAL A 52 3.57 -2.48 -15.33
CA VAL A 52 4.57 -1.93 -16.25
C VAL A 52 5.50 -0.95 -15.53
N ASP A 53 5.01 -0.17 -14.57
CA ASP A 53 5.81 0.80 -13.81
C ASP A 53 5.68 0.60 -12.31
N ARG A 54 6.47 -0.34 -11.78
CA ARG A 54 6.50 -0.63 -10.33
C ARG A 54 7.08 0.52 -9.49
N LYS A 55 7.68 1.56 -10.07
CA LYS A 55 8.28 2.64 -9.28
C LYS A 55 7.23 3.54 -8.64
N ASN A 56 6.03 3.62 -9.24
CA ASN A 56 4.92 4.40 -8.69
C ASN A 56 4.17 3.67 -7.56
N ASN A 57 4.47 2.38 -7.32
CA ASN A 57 3.87 1.57 -6.27
C ASN A 57 4.47 1.82 -4.89
N GLU A 58 5.53 2.61 -4.80
CA GLU A 58 6.20 2.95 -3.56
C GLU A 58 5.99 4.41 -3.18
N TRP A 59 5.36 4.62 -2.03
CA TRP A 59 5.28 5.92 -1.39
C TRP A 59 6.17 5.93 -0.15
N ASN A 60 6.91 7.03 0.05
CA ASN A 60 7.74 7.26 1.24
C ASN A 60 7.42 8.64 1.83
N SER A 61 7.38 8.73 3.15
CA SER A 61 7.08 9.97 3.88
C SER A 61 8.17 11.05 3.75
N SER A 62 9.40 10.64 3.45
CA SER A 62 10.56 11.52 3.30
C SER A 62 10.72 12.11 1.89
N LYS A 63 9.80 11.80 0.97
CA LYS A 63 9.90 12.18 -0.44
C LYS A 63 9.09 13.44 -0.75
#